data_AF-A0AA40K0A3-F1
#
_entry.id   AF-A0AA40K0A3-F1
#
_cell.length_a   1.000
_cell.length_b   1.000
_cell.length_c   1.000
_cell.angle_alpha   90.00
_cell.angle_beta   90.00
_cell.angle_gamma   90.00
#
_symmetry.space_group_name_H-M   'P 1'
#
loop_
_entity.id
_entity.type
_entity.pdbx_description
1 polymer ?
#
loop_
_entity_poly.entity_id
_entity_poly.type
_entity_poly.pdbx_seq_one_letter_code
_entity_poly.pdbx_strand_id
1 'polypeptide(L)'
;MDEKFASPALETIDQLHARHRKELRDLQSRITQKKKNATKKTRKGVNEECAELERVLKEQQAEDIRRANGDIPPLEPEAEPLDDEDQDDGLVPAMDAVSISPPLAPPPQQPPRKEKEPAQKQNRHRARLARRAAEAAADADAAASEAAAQPDRRASERAAMERVFRENSLREKDIEPDGHCLFSAVADQLGVVGIEVLPATAAAPAYKAVRREAAEYMTKHADDFAGFLEEPVGEYAARIRDTAEWGGELELSALARAYGVEIRVVQDGRTEVVAPFEEGDVGGEGGRKTLWLAYYRHGYGLGEHYNSLRSVKEEG
;
A
#
# COMPACT_ATOMS: atom_id res chain seq x y z
N MET A 1 7.67 -39.93 -23.25
CA MET A 1 7.51 -39.10 -24.46
C MET A 1 6.04 -39.18 -24.79
N ASP A 2 5.18 -38.22 -24.47
CA ASP A 2 5.44 -36.83 -24.16
C ASP A 2 4.41 -36.27 -23.19
N GLU A 3 4.95 -35.46 -22.28
CA GLU A 3 4.28 -34.63 -21.31
C GLU A 3 4.07 -33.25 -21.95
N LYS A 4 3.04 -32.52 -21.50
CA LYS A 4 2.83 -31.06 -21.65
C LYS A 4 2.18 -30.55 -22.93
N PHE A 5 0.86 -30.39 -22.87
CA PHE A 5 0.20 -29.13 -23.24
C PHE A 5 -0.94 -28.86 -22.24
N ALA A 6 -0.55 -28.38 -21.06
CA ALA A 6 -1.49 -27.72 -20.16
C ALA A 6 -1.65 -26.28 -20.68
N SER A 7 -2.85 -25.94 -21.14
CA SER A 7 -3.22 -24.56 -21.49
C SER A 7 -2.90 -23.62 -20.33
N PRO A 8 -2.34 -22.41 -20.58
CA PRO A 8 -2.09 -21.46 -19.51
C PRO A 8 -3.43 -21.12 -18.85
N ALA A 9 -3.55 -21.38 -17.55
CA ALA A 9 -4.70 -20.95 -16.77
C ALA A 9 -4.88 -19.44 -16.98
N LEU A 10 -6.06 -19.03 -17.46
CA LEU A 10 -6.41 -17.62 -17.61
C LEU A 10 -6.22 -16.94 -16.23
N GLU A 11 -5.31 -15.98 -16.16
CA GLU A 11 -5.06 -15.17 -14.96
C GLU A 11 -6.40 -14.59 -14.48
N THR A 12 -6.77 -14.82 -13.22
CA THR A 12 -8.02 -14.28 -12.68
C THR A 12 -7.92 -12.75 -12.55
N ILE A 13 -9.05 -12.03 -12.58
CA ILE A 13 -9.07 -10.56 -12.43
C ILE A 13 -8.36 -10.12 -11.14
N ASP A 14 -8.49 -10.88 -10.06
CA ASP A 14 -7.82 -10.60 -8.79
C ASP A 14 -6.30 -10.80 -8.86
N GLN A 15 -5.83 -11.83 -9.58
CA GLN A 15 -4.41 -12.06 -9.85
C GLN A 15 -3.83 -10.96 -10.74
N LEU A 16 -4.58 -10.52 -11.76
CA LEU A 16 -4.21 -9.41 -12.64
C LEU A 16 -4.03 -8.11 -11.85
N HIS A 17 -4.98 -7.76 -10.99
CA HIS A 17 -4.87 -6.59 -10.11
C HIS A 17 -3.71 -6.70 -9.12
N ALA A 18 -3.42 -7.90 -8.60
CA ALA A 18 -2.28 -8.13 -7.71
C ALA A 18 -0.95 -7.94 -8.44
N ARG A 19 -0.84 -8.42 -9.69
CA ARG A 19 0.32 -8.20 -10.56
C ARG A 19 0.51 -6.72 -10.86
N HIS A 20 -0.54 -6.00 -11.24
CA HIS A 20 -0.48 -4.56 -11.52
C HIS A 20 0.01 -3.74 -10.32
N ARG A 21 -0.46 -4.07 -9.10
CA ARG A 21 0.04 -3.44 -7.86
C ARG A 21 1.52 -3.71 -7.63
N LYS A 22 2.01 -4.91 -7.94
CA LYS A 22 3.44 -5.26 -7.81
C LYS A 22 4.29 -4.49 -8.82
N GLU A 23 3.88 -4.45 -10.08
CA GLU A 23 4.57 -3.71 -11.15
C GLU A 23 4.68 -2.21 -10.87
N LEU A 24 3.62 -1.60 -10.31
CA LEU A 24 3.64 -0.19 -9.91
C LEU A 24 4.66 0.06 -8.79
N ARG A 25 4.73 -0.81 -7.78
CA ARG A 25 5.72 -0.70 -6.69
C ARG A 25 7.15 -0.85 -7.24
N ASP A 26 7.39 -1.86 -8.06
CA ASP A 26 8.71 -2.10 -8.66
C ASP A 26 9.14 -0.94 -9.56
N LEU A 27 8.20 -0.37 -10.33
CA LEU A 27 8.44 0.81 -11.16
C LEU A 27 8.80 2.04 -10.30
N GLN A 28 8.07 2.29 -9.21
CA GLN A 28 8.36 3.41 -8.30
C GLN A 28 9.75 3.28 -7.65
N SER A 29 10.14 2.08 -7.26
CA SER A 29 11.50 1.80 -6.76
C SER A 29 12.56 2.10 -7.83
N ARG A 30 12.35 1.66 -9.08
CA ARG A 30 13.26 1.93 -10.21
C ARG A 30 13.37 3.42 -10.53
N ILE A 31 12.26 4.14 -10.54
CA ILE A 31 12.21 5.59 -10.79
C ILE A 31 12.96 6.36 -9.71
N THR A 32 12.74 5.99 -8.44
CA THR A 32 13.42 6.61 -7.30
C THR A 32 14.93 6.40 -7.41
N GLN A 33 15.37 5.19 -7.75
CA GLN A 33 16.79 4.88 -7.94
C GLN A 33 17.40 5.62 -9.15
N LYS A 34 16.71 5.66 -10.29
CA LYS A 34 17.13 6.41 -11.49
C LYS A 34 17.27 7.91 -11.19
N LYS A 35 16.28 8.51 -10.52
CA LYS A 35 16.30 9.92 -10.13
C LYS A 35 17.40 10.23 -9.12
N LYS A 36 17.67 9.32 -8.18
CA LYS A 36 18.77 9.46 -7.20
C LYS A 36 20.15 9.43 -7.86
N ASN A 37 20.32 8.61 -8.90
CA ASN A 37 21.57 8.49 -9.64
C ASN A 37 21.74 9.57 -10.73
N ALA A 38 20.75 10.44 -10.94
CA ALA A 38 20.78 11.46 -11.98
C ALA A 38 21.66 12.67 -11.59
N THR A 39 22.59 13.03 -12.46
CA THR A 39 23.43 14.22 -12.32
C THR A 39 22.74 15.46 -12.88
N LYS A 40 23.26 16.67 -12.59
CA LYS A 40 22.68 17.93 -13.09
C LYS A 40 22.56 17.99 -14.62
N LYS A 41 23.46 17.31 -15.36
CA LYS A 41 23.44 17.25 -16.83
C LYS A 41 22.46 16.20 -17.38
N THR A 42 22.21 15.12 -16.63
CA THR A 42 21.36 13.99 -17.09
C THR A 42 19.95 14.01 -16.52
N ARG A 43 19.66 14.89 -15.54
CA ARG A 43 18.36 14.96 -14.84
C ARG A 43 17.15 15.16 -15.77
N LYS A 44 17.28 15.94 -16.84
CA LYS A 44 16.18 16.15 -17.80
C LYS A 44 15.83 14.85 -18.53
N GLY A 45 16.83 14.20 -19.13
CA GLY A 45 16.63 12.93 -19.84
C GLY A 45 16.16 11.79 -18.93
N VAL A 46 16.68 11.70 -17.70
CA VAL A 46 16.22 10.71 -16.71
C VAL A 46 14.76 10.95 -16.31
N ASN A 47 14.33 12.21 -16.19
CA ASN A 47 12.93 12.53 -15.89
C ASN A 47 12.00 12.18 -17.06
N GLU A 48 12.41 12.45 -18.30
CA GLU A 48 11.68 12.06 -19.51
C GLU A 48 11.57 10.54 -19.63
N GLU A 49 12.66 9.81 -19.36
CA GLU A 49 12.67 8.35 -19.35
C GLU A 49 11.74 7.78 -18.25
N CYS A 50 11.73 8.37 -17.05
CA CYS A 50 10.82 7.95 -15.98
C CYS A 50 9.35 8.19 -16.37
N ALA A 51 9.04 9.33 -17.01
CA ALA A 51 7.70 9.64 -17.46
C ALA A 51 7.23 8.68 -18.57
N GLU A 52 8.13 8.29 -19.48
CA GLU A 52 7.82 7.30 -20.51
C GLU A 52 7.58 5.90 -19.92
N LEU A 53 8.39 5.48 -18.95
CA LEU A 53 8.19 4.20 -18.26
C LEU A 53 6.84 4.14 -17.51
N GLU A 54 6.43 5.23 -16.88
CA GLU A 54 5.10 5.35 -16.26
C GLU A 54 3.97 5.31 -17.29
N ARG A 55 4.14 5.99 -18.43
CA ARG A 55 3.17 6.01 -19.53
C ARG A 55 2.95 4.61 -20.11
N VAL A 56 4.04 3.91 -20.44
CA VAL A 56 4.00 2.57 -21.04
C VAL A 56 3.36 1.56 -20.09
N LEU A 57 3.74 1.55 -18.81
CA LEU A 57 3.15 0.61 -17.85
C LEU A 57 1.65 0.84 -17.70
N LYS A 58 1.22 2.11 -17.63
CA LYS A 58 -0.19 2.45 -17.51
C LYS A 58 -1.01 2.05 -18.75
N GLU A 59 -0.43 2.21 -19.94
CA GLU A 59 -1.05 1.79 -21.20
C GLU A 59 -1.22 0.26 -21.25
N GLN A 60 -0.19 -0.50 -20.88
CA GLN A 60 -0.25 -1.96 -20.78
C GLN A 60 -1.30 -2.45 -19.77
N GLN A 61 -1.34 -1.86 -18.57
CA GLN A 61 -2.31 -2.23 -17.55
C GLN A 61 -3.75 -1.92 -17.98
N ALA A 62 -3.95 -0.82 -18.73
CA ALA A 62 -5.25 -0.48 -19.29
C ALA A 62 -5.67 -1.49 -20.38
N GLU A 63 -4.76 -1.94 -21.23
CA GLU A 63 -5.03 -2.99 -22.21
C GLU A 63 -5.34 -4.34 -21.55
N ASP A 64 -4.58 -4.71 -20.52
CA ASP A 64 -4.81 -5.93 -19.74
C ASP A 64 -6.21 -5.95 -19.11
N ILE A 65 -6.63 -4.82 -18.51
CA ILE A 65 -7.98 -4.67 -17.94
C ILE A 65 -9.05 -4.74 -19.03
N ARG A 66 -8.84 -4.09 -20.19
CA ARG A 66 -9.76 -4.16 -21.34
C ARG A 66 -9.93 -5.61 -21.83
N ARG A 67 -8.82 -6.34 -21.96
CA ARG A 67 -8.83 -7.76 -22.37
C ARG A 67 -9.52 -8.64 -21.33
N ALA A 68 -9.25 -8.42 -20.04
CA ALA A 68 -9.84 -9.21 -18.96
C ALA A 68 -11.35 -8.95 -18.77
N ASN A 69 -11.82 -7.72 -19.04
CA ASN A 69 -13.23 -7.36 -18.99
C ASN A 69 -14.03 -7.84 -20.23
N GLY A 70 -13.38 -8.52 -21.18
CA GLY A 70 -14.04 -9.02 -22.39
C GLY A 70 -14.43 -7.92 -23.38
N ASP A 71 -13.86 -6.71 -23.24
CA ASP A 71 -14.04 -5.60 -24.14
C ASP A 71 -13.11 -5.81 -25.35
N ILE A 72 -13.43 -6.85 -26.13
CA ILE A 72 -12.80 -7.16 -27.41
C ILE A 72 -13.47 -6.22 -28.43
N PRO A 73 -12.79 -5.20 -28.96
CA PRO A 73 -13.26 -4.59 -30.19
C PRO A 73 -13.29 -5.73 -31.23
N PRO A 74 -14.40 -5.94 -31.97
CA PRO A 74 -14.37 -6.86 -33.09
C PRO A 74 -13.13 -6.54 -33.94
N LEU A 75 -12.37 -7.58 -34.31
CA LEU A 75 -11.46 -7.45 -35.44
C LEU A 75 -12.30 -6.85 -36.57
N GLU A 76 -12.04 -5.59 -36.91
CA GLU A 76 -12.54 -5.04 -38.14
C GLU A 76 -12.03 -5.98 -39.24
N PRO A 77 -12.92 -6.61 -40.02
CA PRO A 77 -12.48 -7.31 -41.20
C PRO A 77 -11.80 -6.27 -42.10
N GLU A 78 -10.65 -6.66 -42.65
CA GLU A 78 -9.92 -5.94 -43.70
C GLU A 78 -10.90 -5.27 -44.67
N ALA A 79 -10.98 -3.94 -44.57
CA ALA A 79 -11.50 -3.12 -45.65
C ALA A 79 -10.27 -2.64 -46.45
N GLU A 80 -10.08 -3.30 -47.58
CA GLU A 80 -9.28 -2.86 -48.73
C GLU A 80 -9.49 -1.36 -49.05
N PRO A 81 -8.48 -0.72 -49.67
CA PRO A 81 -8.24 0.70 -49.61
C PRO A 81 -9.20 1.49 -50.51
N LEU A 82 -9.65 2.64 -50.01
CA LEU A 82 -10.08 3.72 -50.88
C LEU A 82 -8.98 4.77 -50.87
N ASP A 83 -8.22 4.74 -51.96
CA ASP A 83 -7.49 5.87 -52.50
C ASP A 83 -8.36 7.14 -52.41
N ASP A 84 -7.84 8.17 -51.77
CA ASP A 84 -7.54 9.39 -52.51
C ASP A 84 -6.49 10.18 -51.75
N GLU A 85 -5.45 10.48 -52.50
CA GLU A 85 -4.28 11.26 -52.17
C GLU A 85 -4.71 12.68 -51.75
N ASP A 86 -4.08 13.23 -50.71
CA ASP A 86 -3.26 14.42 -50.95
C ASP A 86 -2.35 14.76 -49.77
N GLN A 87 -1.19 15.24 -50.17
CA GLN A 87 0.07 15.30 -49.48
C GLN A 87 0.14 16.38 -48.39
N ASP A 88 1.01 16.10 -47.42
CA ASP A 88 2.09 16.98 -46.92
C ASP A 88 1.75 18.45 -46.65
N ASP A 89 1.82 18.86 -45.38
CA ASP A 89 2.98 19.68 -44.98
C ASP A 89 3.05 19.77 -43.45
N GLY A 90 4.14 19.27 -42.90
CA GLY A 90 4.53 19.55 -41.54
C GLY A 90 5.29 20.87 -41.49
N LEU A 91 4.75 21.88 -40.80
CA LEU A 91 5.57 23.00 -40.34
C LEU A 91 5.09 23.51 -38.98
N VAL A 92 5.95 23.30 -37.98
CA VAL A 92 6.06 24.17 -36.81
C VAL A 92 6.28 25.62 -37.29
N PRO A 93 5.82 26.63 -36.52
CA PRO A 93 6.86 27.51 -36.04
C PRO A 93 6.70 28.00 -34.61
N ALA A 94 7.88 28.30 -34.10
CA ALA A 94 8.19 28.88 -32.82
C ALA A 94 7.59 30.27 -32.61
N MET A 95 7.35 30.53 -31.33
CA MET A 95 7.38 31.81 -30.67
C MET A 95 8.61 32.66 -31.03
N ASP A 96 8.40 33.93 -31.37
CA ASP A 96 9.29 35.02 -30.94
C ASP A 96 8.57 36.38 -30.97
N ALA A 97 9.00 37.24 -30.05
CA ALA A 97 8.41 38.54 -29.73
C ALA A 97 9.23 39.72 -30.29
N VAL A 98 8.67 40.92 -30.10
CA VAL A 98 9.31 42.27 -30.04
C VAL A 98 9.01 43.24 -31.21
N SER A 99 7.99 44.08 -30.98
CA SER A 99 7.99 45.57 -30.92
C SER A 99 8.81 46.42 -31.91
N ILE A 100 8.16 47.38 -32.60
CA ILE A 100 8.22 48.86 -32.45
C ILE A 100 7.49 49.56 -33.65
N SER A 101 6.66 50.56 -33.34
CA SER A 101 5.90 51.44 -34.27
C SER A 101 6.64 52.78 -34.58
N PRO A 102 6.03 53.81 -35.20
CA PRO A 102 5.67 54.11 -36.60
C PRO A 102 6.33 55.47 -37.04
N PRO A 103 5.78 56.44 -37.84
CA PRO A 103 4.71 56.47 -38.87
C PRO A 103 5.08 57.28 -40.16
N LEU A 104 4.27 57.17 -41.24
CA LEU A 104 3.82 58.32 -42.05
C LEU A 104 2.64 57.95 -42.96
N ALA A 105 1.66 58.85 -43.09
CA ALA A 105 0.35 58.70 -43.77
C ALA A 105 0.21 59.77 -44.91
N PRO A 106 -0.94 60.04 -45.60
CA PRO A 106 -2.23 59.32 -45.83
C PRO A 106 -2.70 59.40 -47.35
N PRO A 107 -4.00 59.42 -47.77
CA PRO A 107 -4.73 58.36 -48.53
C PRO A 107 -5.33 58.84 -49.91
N PRO A 108 -6.17 58.10 -50.69
CA PRO A 108 -7.63 57.90 -50.39
C PRO A 108 -8.35 56.61 -50.92
N GLN A 109 -9.30 56.13 -50.09
CA GLN A 109 -10.69 55.62 -50.31
C GLN A 109 -11.12 54.82 -51.58
N GLN A 110 -11.57 53.56 -51.37
CA GLN A 110 -12.62 52.81 -52.13
C GLN A 110 -13.36 51.78 -51.21
N PRO A 111 -14.59 51.32 -51.52
CA PRO A 111 -15.67 50.96 -50.56
C PRO A 111 -15.67 49.46 -50.10
N PRO A 112 -16.59 49.02 -49.19
CA PRO A 112 -16.27 48.04 -48.15
C PRO A 112 -16.28 46.59 -48.67
N ARG A 113 -15.19 45.85 -48.42
CA ARG A 113 -15.19 44.39 -48.44
C ARG A 113 -15.67 43.86 -47.08
N LYS A 114 -16.69 43.01 -47.11
CA LYS A 114 -17.15 42.24 -45.95
C LYS A 114 -16.06 41.25 -45.55
N GLU A 115 -15.23 41.62 -44.58
CA GLU A 115 -14.35 40.68 -43.90
C GLU A 115 -15.18 39.80 -42.97
N LYS A 116 -15.28 38.52 -43.29
CA LYS A 116 -15.75 37.50 -42.34
C LYS A 116 -14.61 37.25 -41.35
N GLU A 117 -14.78 37.75 -40.13
CA GLU A 117 -13.82 37.57 -39.03
C GLU A 117 -13.53 36.08 -38.73
N PRO A 118 -12.29 35.72 -38.36
CA PRO A 118 -11.93 34.38 -37.86
C PRO A 118 -12.35 34.14 -36.38
N ALA A 119 -13.14 35.04 -35.77
CA ALA A 119 -13.49 35.03 -34.34
C ALA A 119 -14.28 33.79 -33.87
N GLN A 120 -14.98 33.09 -34.76
CA GLN A 120 -15.79 31.91 -34.39
C GLN A 120 -14.96 30.69 -33.96
N LYS A 121 -13.74 30.50 -34.47
CA LYS A 121 -12.91 29.32 -34.16
C LYS A 121 -12.29 29.36 -32.76
N GLN A 122 -11.87 30.54 -32.29
CA GLN A 122 -11.33 30.73 -30.94
C GLN A 122 -12.40 30.48 -29.86
N ASN A 123 -13.65 30.85 -30.13
CA ASN A 123 -14.77 30.66 -29.22
C ASN A 123 -15.10 29.16 -29.03
N ARG A 124 -15.01 28.36 -30.10
CA ARG A 124 -15.26 26.91 -30.04
C ARG A 124 -14.17 26.16 -29.25
N HIS A 125 -12.90 26.55 -29.38
CA HIS A 125 -11.81 25.96 -28.61
C HIS A 125 -11.91 26.30 -27.12
N ARG A 126 -12.21 27.56 -26.78
CA ARG A 126 -12.45 28.01 -25.40
C ARG A 126 -13.64 27.28 -24.77
N ALA A 127 -14.72 27.07 -25.51
CA ALA A 127 -15.88 26.30 -25.07
C ALA A 127 -15.54 24.83 -24.79
N ARG A 128 -14.71 24.19 -25.64
CA ARG A 128 -14.25 22.81 -25.43
C ARG A 128 -13.34 22.68 -24.20
N LEU A 129 -12.44 23.64 -23.98
CA LEU A 129 -11.57 23.66 -22.79
C LEU A 129 -12.38 23.86 -21.50
N ALA A 130 -13.35 24.78 -21.52
CA ALA A 130 -14.26 25.02 -20.40
C ALA A 130 -15.10 23.78 -20.08
N ARG A 131 -15.58 23.06 -21.11
CA ARG A 131 -16.32 21.80 -20.91
C ARG A 131 -15.47 20.72 -20.25
N ARG A 132 -14.22 20.51 -20.71
CA ARG A 132 -13.29 19.54 -20.10
C ARG A 132 -12.91 19.92 -18.66
N ALA A 133 -12.75 21.22 -18.39
CA ALA A 133 -12.47 21.70 -17.03
C ALA A 133 -13.67 21.48 -16.09
N ALA A 134 -14.89 21.69 -16.58
CA ALA A 134 -16.12 21.43 -15.82
C ALA A 134 -16.33 19.92 -15.57
N GLU A 135 -16.04 19.08 -16.57
CA GLU A 135 -16.09 17.61 -16.45
C GLU A 135 -15.06 17.11 -15.42
N ALA A 136 -13.81 17.57 -15.50
CA ALA A 136 -12.78 17.22 -14.53
C ALA A 136 -13.08 17.73 -13.10
N ALA A 137 -13.74 18.89 -12.97
CA ALA A 137 -14.20 19.39 -11.67
C ALA A 137 -15.35 18.53 -11.13
N ALA A 138 -16.31 18.14 -11.97
CA ALA A 138 -17.40 17.26 -11.58
C ALA A 138 -16.90 15.86 -11.18
N ASP A 139 -15.93 15.31 -11.91
CA ASP A 139 -15.27 14.04 -11.57
C ASP A 139 -14.50 14.15 -10.24
N ALA A 140 -13.82 15.28 -10.00
CA ALA A 140 -13.12 15.52 -8.74
C ALA A 140 -14.08 15.68 -7.56
N ASP A 141 -15.21 16.38 -7.76
CA ASP A 141 -16.25 16.54 -6.73
C ASP A 141 -16.96 15.21 -6.44
N ALA A 142 -17.22 14.40 -7.47
CA ALA A 142 -17.76 13.05 -7.32
C ALA A 142 -16.79 12.15 -6.56
N ALA A 143 -15.51 12.13 -6.94
CA ALA A 143 -14.48 11.37 -6.25
C ALA A 143 -14.29 11.84 -4.79
N ALA A 144 -14.35 13.15 -4.52
CA ALA A 144 -14.28 13.70 -3.17
C ALA A 144 -15.51 13.31 -2.34
N SER A 145 -16.70 13.32 -2.94
CA SER A 145 -17.95 12.92 -2.28
C SER A 145 -17.96 11.42 -1.98
N GLU A 146 -17.47 10.59 -2.89
CA GLU A 146 -17.29 9.14 -2.68
C GLU A 146 -16.26 8.84 -1.59
N ALA A 147 -15.14 9.56 -1.57
CA ALA A 147 -14.13 9.43 -0.52
C ALA A 147 -14.66 9.85 0.86
N ALA A 148 -15.46 10.92 0.92
CA ALA A 148 -16.10 11.38 2.16
C ALA A 148 -17.22 10.44 2.64
N ALA A 149 -17.87 9.72 1.72
CA ALA A 149 -18.89 8.71 2.03
C ALA A 149 -18.30 7.37 2.49
N GLN A 150 -16.98 7.16 2.33
CA GLN A 150 -16.34 5.94 2.81
C GLN A 150 -16.30 5.95 4.35
N PRO A 151 -16.83 4.90 5.02
CA PRO A 151 -16.79 4.83 6.48
C PRO A 151 -15.35 4.94 6.99
N ASP A 152 -15.14 5.78 8.00
CA ASP A 152 -13.84 5.86 8.67
C ASP A 152 -13.60 4.56 9.47
N ARG A 153 -13.05 3.57 8.76
CA ARG A 153 -12.71 2.26 9.32
C ARG A 153 -11.77 2.35 10.51
N ARG A 154 -10.94 3.40 10.59
CA ARG A 154 -10.03 3.63 11.72
C ARG A 154 -10.79 4.08 12.95
N ALA A 155 -11.70 5.05 12.78
CA ALA A 155 -12.52 5.54 13.87
C ALA A 155 -13.45 4.44 14.40
N SER A 156 -14.05 3.64 13.52
CA SER A 156 -14.91 2.52 13.94
C SER A 156 -14.12 1.43 14.67
N GLU A 157 -12.95 1.04 14.17
CA GLU A 157 -12.06 0.06 14.82
C GLU A 157 -11.65 0.54 16.21
N ARG A 158 -11.18 1.80 16.32
CA ARG A 158 -10.80 2.40 17.60
C ARG A 158 -11.95 2.43 18.60
N ALA A 159 -13.14 2.85 18.16
CA ALA A 159 -14.33 2.90 19.02
C ALA A 159 -14.75 1.49 19.51
N ALA A 160 -14.66 0.48 18.65
CA ALA A 160 -14.96 -0.90 19.02
C ALA A 160 -13.96 -1.45 20.05
N MET A 161 -12.67 -1.14 19.90
CA MET A 161 -11.61 -1.55 20.82
C MET A 161 -11.71 -0.84 22.16
N GLU A 162 -12.00 0.47 22.17
CA GLU A 162 -12.12 1.25 23.40
C GLU A 162 -13.23 0.72 24.33
N ARG A 163 -14.32 0.20 23.75
CA ARG A 163 -15.37 -0.48 24.52
C ARG A 163 -14.81 -1.67 25.30
N VAL A 164 -14.03 -2.54 24.63
CA VAL A 164 -13.41 -3.72 25.26
C VAL A 164 -12.38 -3.29 26.30
N PHE A 165 -11.60 -2.23 26.03
CA PHE A 165 -10.63 -1.71 26.99
C PHE A 165 -11.31 -1.25 28.27
N ARG A 166 -12.42 -0.51 28.15
CA ARG A 166 -13.19 -0.02 29.29
C ARG A 166 -13.82 -1.16 30.09
N GLU A 167 -14.42 -2.14 29.41
CA GLU A 167 -15.03 -3.32 30.05
C GLU A 167 -14.00 -4.14 30.86
N ASN A 168 -12.75 -4.18 30.42
CA ASN A 168 -11.67 -4.94 31.07
C ASN A 168 -10.74 -4.07 31.92
N SER A 169 -11.04 -2.78 32.11
CA SER A 169 -10.20 -1.83 32.85
C SER A 169 -8.75 -1.81 32.34
N LEU A 170 -8.60 -1.76 31.02
CA LEU A 170 -7.33 -1.70 30.30
C LEU A 170 -7.07 -0.30 29.76
N ARG A 171 -5.79 0.05 29.73
CA ARG A 171 -5.25 1.25 29.08
C ARG A 171 -4.26 0.81 28.02
N GLU A 172 -4.34 1.46 26.88
CA GLU A 172 -3.35 1.31 25.83
C GLU A 172 -2.03 2.00 26.18
N LYS A 173 -0.93 1.30 25.93
CA LYS A 173 0.41 1.85 25.81
C LYS A 173 0.84 1.75 24.36
N ASP A 174 1.08 2.92 23.77
CA ASP A 174 1.58 3.03 22.40
C ASP A 174 2.95 2.37 22.25
N ILE A 175 3.06 1.54 21.22
CA ILE A 175 4.29 0.92 20.75
C ILE A 175 4.72 1.60 19.45
N GLU A 176 6.02 1.64 19.18
CA GLU A 176 6.54 2.23 17.95
C GLU A 176 5.98 1.47 16.73
N PRO A 177 5.42 2.15 15.72
CA PRO A 177 4.81 1.52 14.55
C PRO A 177 5.87 1.07 13.55
N ASP A 178 6.66 0.08 13.97
CA ASP A 178 7.68 -0.58 13.17
C ASP A 178 7.38 -2.07 12.99
N GLY A 179 8.26 -2.78 12.27
CA GLY A 179 8.13 -4.22 12.07
C GLY A 179 8.36 -5.05 13.34
N HIS A 180 8.75 -4.44 14.46
CA HIS A 180 8.98 -5.10 15.74
C HIS A 180 7.79 -4.97 16.71
N CYS A 181 6.72 -4.26 16.33
CA CYS A 181 5.60 -3.92 17.21
C CYS A 181 5.05 -5.11 18.02
N LEU A 182 4.79 -6.27 17.40
CA LEU A 182 4.32 -7.47 18.11
C LEU A 182 5.25 -7.84 19.28
N PHE A 183 6.53 -8.01 18.98
CA PHE A 183 7.54 -8.45 19.94
C PHE A 183 7.83 -7.38 21.00
N SER A 184 7.75 -6.10 20.63
CA SER A 184 7.87 -4.97 21.54
C SER A 184 6.67 -4.90 22.50
N ALA A 185 5.45 -5.14 22.00
CA ALA A 185 4.24 -5.18 22.82
C ALA A 185 4.25 -6.37 23.80
N VAL A 186 4.67 -7.55 23.34
CA VAL A 186 4.86 -8.73 24.20
C VAL A 186 5.96 -8.50 25.23
N ALA A 187 7.12 -7.94 24.83
CA ALA A 187 8.20 -7.62 25.77
C ALA A 187 7.75 -6.67 26.88
N ASP A 188 6.94 -5.67 26.52
CA ASP A 188 6.34 -4.75 27.49
C ASP A 188 5.43 -5.48 28.48
N GLN A 189 4.54 -6.33 27.97
CA GLN A 189 3.59 -7.11 28.78
C GLN A 189 4.30 -8.10 29.70
N LEU A 190 5.35 -8.78 29.22
CA LEU A 190 6.16 -9.69 30.04
C LEU A 190 6.77 -8.95 31.24
N GLY A 191 7.28 -7.73 31.03
CA GLY A 191 7.76 -6.88 32.11
C GLY A 191 6.66 -6.49 33.11
N VAL A 192 5.45 -6.18 32.62
CA VAL A 192 4.29 -5.83 33.47
C VAL A 192 3.86 -7.01 34.35
N VAL A 193 3.88 -8.24 33.82
CA VAL A 193 3.53 -9.44 34.59
C VAL A 193 4.71 -10.00 35.40
N GLY A 194 5.87 -9.34 35.41
CA GLY A 194 7.05 -9.75 36.16
C GLY A 194 7.69 -11.03 35.64
N ILE A 195 7.70 -11.24 34.31
CA ILE A 195 8.53 -12.25 33.65
C ILE A 195 9.76 -11.53 33.10
N GLU A 196 10.94 -11.91 33.59
CA GLU A 196 12.18 -11.29 33.15
C GLU A 196 12.53 -11.70 31.71
N VAL A 197 12.56 -10.71 30.82
CA VAL A 197 13.09 -10.86 29.47
C VAL A 197 14.57 -10.51 29.55
N LEU A 198 15.44 -11.52 29.45
CA LEU A 198 16.90 -11.31 29.48
C LEU A 198 17.41 -10.91 28.09
N PRO A 199 17.74 -9.63 27.83
CA PRO A 199 18.36 -9.24 26.58
C PRO A 199 19.78 -9.83 26.50
N ALA A 200 20.25 -10.10 25.28
CA ALA A 200 21.60 -10.65 25.06
C ALA A 200 22.71 -9.74 25.62
N THR A 201 22.45 -8.44 25.71
CA THR A 201 23.29 -7.45 26.38
C THR A 201 22.40 -6.42 27.08
N ALA A 202 22.92 -5.76 28.12
CA ALA A 202 22.17 -4.73 28.86
C ALA A 202 21.71 -3.54 27.98
N ALA A 203 22.30 -3.35 26.80
CA ALA A 203 21.97 -2.29 25.85
C ALA A 203 21.06 -2.74 24.71
N ALA A 204 20.77 -4.05 24.58
CA ALA A 204 19.94 -4.55 23.50
C ALA A 204 18.44 -4.32 23.80
N PRO A 205 17.64 -3.90 22.80
CA PRO A 205 16.19 -3.80 22.97
C PRO A 205 15.55 -5.14 23.38
N ALA A 206 14.58 -5.08 24.30
CA ALA A 206 13.93 -6.27 24.85
C ALA A 206 13.24 -7.14 23.78
N TYR A 207 12.69 -6.53 22.72
CA TYR A 207 12.05 -7.26 21.61
C TYR A 207 12.97 -8.29 20.95
N LYS A 208 14.30 -8.08 20.96
CA LYS A 208 15.25 -9.03 20.37
C LYS A 208 15.32 -10.34 21.13
N ALA A 209 15.14 -10.30 22.44
CA ALA A 209 15.05 -11.52 23.26
C ALA A 209 13.75 -12.26 22.97
N VAL A 210 12.63 -11.55 22.88
CA VAL A 210 11.32 -12.13 22.55
C VAL A 210 11.32 -12.77 21.16
N ARG A 211 11.90 -12.11 20.14
CA ARG A 211 12.07 -12.69 18.79
C ARG A 211 12.87 -13.99 18.79
N ARG A 212 13.99 -14.00 19.53
CA ARG A 212 14.84 -15.18 19.66
C ARG A 212 14.07 -16.32 20.33
N GLU A 213 13.34 -16.03 21.41
CA GLU A 213 12.55 -17.04 22.11
C GLU A 213 11.48 -17.66 21.21
N ALA A 214 10.74 -16.84 20.45
CA ALA A 214 9.77 -17.33 19.46
C ALA A 214 10.44 -18.25 18.44
N ALA A 215 11.53 -17.79 17.81
CA ALA A 215 12.25 -18.56 16.79
C ALA A 215 12.84 -19.87 17.33
N GLU A 216 13.41 -19.85 18.54
CA GLU A 216 13.93 -21.05 19.19
C GLU A 216 12.82 -22.05 19.52
N TYR A 217 11.68 -21.57 20.02
CA TYR A 217 10.52 -22.42 20.29
C TYR A 217 10.01 -23.06 19.00
N MET A 218 9.79 -22.27 17.95
CA MET A 218 9.34 -22.78 16.64
C MET A 218 10.30 -23.82 16.08
N THR A 219 11.62 -23.60 16.21
CA THR A 219 12.63 -24.55 15.73
C THR A 219 12.61 -25.86 16.54
N LYS A 220 12.47 -25.79 17.87
CA LYS A 220 12.40 -26.97 18.75
C LYS A 220 11.13 -27.80 18.54
N HIS A 221 10.04 -27.14 18.17
CA HIS A 221 8.71 -27.73 17.98
C HIS A 221 8.28 -27.66 16.50
N ALA A 222 9.21 -27.88 15.57
CA ALA A 222 9.00 -27.61 14.15
C ALA A 222 7.76 -28.31 13.56
N ASP A 223 7.44 -29.53 14.01
CA ASP A 223 6.29 -30.29 13.52
C ASP A 223 4.94 -29.57 13.76
N ASP A 224 4.85 -28.76 14.83
CA ASP A 224 3.65 -27.99 15.15
C ASP A 224 3.42 -26.80 14.21
N PHE A 225 4.49 -26.33 13.54
CA PHE A 225 4.47 -25.13 12.69
C PHE A 225 4.60 -25.45 11.21
N ALA A 226 5.23 -26.58 10.86
CA ALA A 226 5.53 -26.94 9.48
C ALA A 226 4.29 -26.99 8.57
N GLY A 227 3.14 -27.39 9.10
CA GLY A 227 1.88 -27.44 8.33
C GLY A 227 1.30 -26.07 7.94
N PHE A 228 1.77 -24.99 8.57
CA PHE A 228 1.31 -23.62 8.32
C PHE A 228 2.30 -22.81 7.46
N LEU A 229 3.48 -23.36 7.17
CA LEU A 229 4.56 -22.68 6.48
C LEU A 229 4.80 -23.33 5.11
N GLU A 230 5.02 -22.49 4.09
CA GLU A 230 5.40 -22.93 2.74
C GLU A 230 6.91 -23.21 2.60
N GLU A 231 7.67 -22.91 3.65
CA GLU A 231 9.13 -23.00 3.72
C GLU A 231 9.59 -23.78 4.96
N PRO A 232 10.85 -24.23 5.03
CA PRO A 232 11.37 -24.92 6.21
C PRO A 232 11.29 -24.03 7.46
N VAL A 233 10.79 -24.58 8.58
CA VAL A 233 10.61 -23.85 9.84
C VAL A 233 11.88 -23.15 10.30
N GLY A 234 13.05 -23.76 10.10
CA GLY A 234 14.33 -23.16 10.48
C GLY A 234 14.68 -21.89 9.69
N GLU A 235 14.31 -21.82 8.40
CA GLU A 235 14.54 -20.64 7.56
C GLU A 235 13.60 -19.50 7.96
N TYR A 236 12.32 -19.83 8.15
CA TYR A 236 11.31 -18.91 8.67
C TYR A 236 11.71 -18.35 10.04
N ALA A 237 12.06 -19.22 10.99
CA ALA A 237 12.46 -18.85 12.34
C ALA A 237 13.72 -17.96 12.35
N ALA A 238 14.70 -18.24 11.49
CA ALA A 238 15.87 -17.38 11.34
C ALA A 238 15.49 -15.98 10.84
N ARG A 239 14.56 -15.87 9.89
CA ARG A 239 14.09 -14.59 9.37
C ARG A 239 13.32 -13.79 10.42
N ILE A 240 12.43 -14.45 11.18
CA ILE A 240 11.74 -13.84 12.33
C ILE A 240 12.73 -13.38 13.41
N ARG A 241 13.79 -14.14 13.68
CA ARG A 241 14.82 -13.78 14.66
C ARG A 241 15.65 -12.58 14.23
N ASP A 242 16.13 -12.57 12.98
CA ASP A 242 17.22 -11.71 12.53
C ASP A 242 16.76 -10.44 11.81
N THR A 243 15.48 -10.34 11.46
CA THR A 243 14.94 -9.22 10.67
C THR A 243 13.81 -8.46 11.37
N ALA A 244 13.30 -7.42 10.71
CA ALA A 244 12.12 -6.67 11.12
C ALA A 244 10.83 -7.21 10.46
N GLU A 245 10.80 -8.49 10.10
CA GLU A 245 9.58 -9.14 9.62
C GLU A 245 8.50 -9.11 10.70
N TRP A 246 7.27 -8.84 10.25
CA TRP A 246 6.10 -8.74 11.09
C TRP A 246 5.76 -10.13 11.63
N GLY A 247 5.48 -10.21 12.93
CA GLY A 247 4.93 -11.43 13.49
C GLY A 247 3.42 -11.43 13.46
N GLY A 248 2.81 -12.60 13.60
CA GLY A 248 1.38 -12.80 13.72
C GLY A 248 1.05 -13.97 14.63
N GLU A 249 0.07 -14.78 14.22
CA GLU A 249 -0.49 -15.84 15.06
C GLU A 249 0.50 -16.96 15.39
N LEU A 250 1.39 -17.32 14.45
CA LEU A 250 2.40 -18.36 14.69
C LEU A 250 3.38 -17.94 15.79
N GLU A 251 3.84 -16.69 15.75
CA GLU A 251 4.74 -16.12 16.75
C GLU A 251 4.02 -15.99 18.09
N LEU A 252 2.77 -15.52 18.10
CA LEU A 252 1.95 -15.44 19.32
C LEU A 252 1.77 -16.80 19.97
N SER A 253 1.44 -17.82 19.17
CA SER A 253 1.30 -19.20 19.63
C SER A 253 2.61 -19.74 20.18
N ALA A 254 3.74 -19.49 19.51
CA ALA A 254 5.06 -19.87 20.00
C ALA A 254 5.41 -19.17 21.32
N LEU A 255 5.14 -17.87 21.44
CA LEU A 255 5.43 -17.06 22.62
C LEU A 255 4.55 -17.43 23.82
N ALA A 256 3.26 -17.69 23.60
CA ALA A 256 2.34 -18.14 24.64
C ALA A 256 2.82 -19.45 25.27
N ARG A 257 3.32 -20.37 24.43
CA ARG A 257 3.88 -21.65 24.88
C ARG A 257 5.26 -21.52 25.50
N ALA A 258 6.16 -20.73 24.92
CA ALA A 258 7.52 -20.54 25.43
C ALA A 258 7.54 -19.89 26.81
N TYR A 259 6.69 -18.90 27.04
CA TYR A 259 6.60 -18.20 28.34
C TYR A 259 5.55 -18.78 29.30
N GLY A 260 4.76 -19.76 28.86
CA GLY A 260 3.68 -20.34 29.66
C GLY A 260 2.58 -19.33 30.04
N VAL A 261 2.30 -18.38 29.15
CA VAL A 261 1.35 -17.27 29.37
C VAL A 261 0.13 -17.41 28.46
N GLU A 262 -0.99 -16.84 28.88
CA GLU A 262 -2.15 -16.63 28.00
C GLU A 262 -2.02 -15.25 27.34
N ILE A 263 -2.13 -15.17 26.01
CA ILE A 263 -2.12 -13.89 25.30
C ILE A 263 -3.53 -13.59 24.80
N ARG A 264 -4.05 -12.43 25.19
CA ARG A 264 -5.35 -11.92 24.75
C ARG A 264 -5.15 -10.77 23.78
N VAL A 265 -5.60 -10.95 22.55
CA VAL A 265 -5.49 -9.94 21.50
C VAL A 265 -6.88 -9.33 21.27
N VAL A 266 -7.02 -8.04 21.56
CA VAL A 266 -8.23 -7.29 21.26
C VAL A 266 -8.15 -6.76 19.83
N GLN A 267 -9.10 -7.15 18.99
CA GLN A 267 -9.20 -6.75 17.59
C GLN A 267 -10.68 -6.52 17.22
N ASP A 268 -10.99 -5.37 16.62
CA ASP A 268 -12.33 -5.06 16.08
C ASP A 268 -13.47 -5.33 17.09
N GLY A 269 -13.22 -5.03 18.37
CA GLY A 269 -14.17 -5.23 19.47
C GLY A 269 -14.38 -6.68 19.92
N ARG A 270 -13.54 -7.61 19.45
CA ARG A 270 -13.45 -9.01 19.88
C ARG A 270 -12.13 -9.25 20.59
N THR A 271 -12.09 -10.28 21.42
CA THR A 271 -10.86 -10.73 22.08
C THR A 271 -10.55 -12.14 21.63
N GLU A 272 -9.45 -12.31 20.93
CA GLU A 272 -8.85 -13.60 20.61
C GLU A 272 -7.97 -14.05 21.76
N VAL A 273 -7.96 -15.35 22.05
CA VAL A 273 -7.22 -15.94 23.16
C VAL A 273 -6.26 -16.98 22.59
N VAL A 274 -4.97 -16.71 22.72
CA VAL A 274 -3.89 -17.61 22.35
C VAL A 274 -3.33 -18.20 23.65
N ALA A 275 -3.55 -19.49 23.86
CA ALA A 275 -3.17 -20.20 25.07
C ALA A 275 -2.24 -21.39 24.76
N PRO A 276 -1.34 -21.76 25.67
CA PRO A 276 -0.56 -22.98 25.54
C PRO A 276 -1.45 -24.22 25.59
N PHE A 277 -1.16 -25.21 24.74
CA PHE A 277 -1.99 -26.41 24.53
C PHE A 277 -2.00 -27.40 25.70
N GLU A 278 -1.07 -27.27 26.67
CA GLU A 278 -1.03 -28.18 27.81
C GLU A 278 -2.03 -27.76 28.91
N GLU A 279 -3.11 -28.55 29.02
CA GLU A 279 -3.90 -28.73 30.25
C GLU A 279 -3.07 -29.52 31.28
N GLY A 280 -1.96 -28.96 31.75
CA GLY A 280 -1.06 -29.65 32.65
C GLY A 280 -0.17 -28.69 33.41
N ASP A 281 -0.59 -28.35 34.63
CA ASP A 281 0.26 -27.90 35.74
C ASP A 281 1.37 -26.88 35.41
N VAL A 282 1.00 -25.60 35.27
CA VAL A 282 1.93 -24.52 35.69
C VAL A 282 1.74 -24.33 37.19
N GLY A 283 2.31 -25.26 37.95
CA GLY A 283 2.37 -25.26 39.40
C GLY A 283 3.09 -24.02 39.93
N GLY A 284 2.34 -23.19 40.64
CA GLY A 284 2.80 -22.03 41.39
C GLY A 284 1.58 -21.24 41.88
N GLU A 285 1.62 -20.71 43.10
CA GLU A 285 0.50 -20.12 43.86
C GLU A 285 -0.19 -18.87 43.23
N GLY A 286 -0.13 -18.65 41.92
CA GLY A 286 -0.60 -17.43 41.25
C GLY A 286 -1.40 -17.59 39.95
N GLY A 287 -1.70 -18.81 39.50
CA GLY A 287 -2.38 -19.02 38.22
C GLY A 287 -1.55 -18.60 36.98
N ARG A 288 -2.08 -18.87 35.79
CA ARG A 288 -1.41 -18.52 34.52
C ARG A 288 -1.46 -17.00 34.33
N LYS A 289 -0.30 -16.39 34.03
CA LYS A 289 -0.20 -14.94 33.74
C LYS A 289 -0.83 -14.64 32.38
N THR A 290 -1.57 -13.53 32.29
CA THR A 290 -2.25 -13.10 31.05
C THR A 290 -1.62 -11.82 30.52
N LEU A 291 -1.23 -11.83 29.25
CA LEU A 291 -0.77 -10.65 28.51
C LEU A 291 -1.93 -10.11 27.68
N TRP A 292 -2.09 -8.79 27.65
CA TRP A 292 -3.11 -8.14 26.82
C TRP A 292 -2.47 -7.29 25.73
N LEU A 293 -2.92 -7.49 24.50
CA LEU A 293 -2.47 -6.78 23.31
C LEU A 293 -3.67 -6.17 22.59
N ALA A 294 -3.44 -5.06 21.91
CA ALA A 294 -4.38 -4.44 21.00
C ALA A 294 -3.85 -4.58 19.58
N TYR A 295 -4.69 -5.07 18.66
CA TYR A 295 -4.33 -5.21 17.26
C TYR A 295 -5.21 -4.34 16.38
N TYR A 296 -4.56 -3.48 15.59
CA TYR A 296 -5.19 -2.57 14.64
C TYR A 296 -4.85 -3.01 13.23
N ARG A 297 -5.86 -3.15 12.37
CA ARG A 297 -5.65 -3.43 10.95
C ARG A 297 -5.64 -2.16 10.11
N HIS A 298 -6.43 -1.16 10.52
CA HIS A 298 -6.59 0.10 9.78
C HIS A 298 -6.03 1.31 10.52
N GLY A 299 -5.79 1.19 11.83
CA GLY A 299 -5.38 2.29 12.71
C GLY A 299 -4.07 3.01 12.36
N TYR A 300 -3.16 2.37 11.62
CA TYR A 300 -1.81 2.90 11.35
C TYR A 300 -1.52 3.08 9.86
N GLY A 301 -0.71 4.09 9.53
CA GLY A 301 -0.38 4.43 8.13
C GLY A 301 0.40 3.34 7.39
N LEU A 302 1.09 2.46 8.14
CA LEU A 302 1.82 1.32 7.60
C LEU A 302 0.99 0.04 7.50
N GLY A 303 -0.26 0.04 7.97
CA GLY A 303 -1.15 -1.12 7.99
C GLY A 303 -1.34 -1.67 9.39
N GLU A 304 -1.06 -2.97 9.57
CA GLU A 304 -1.32 -3.72 10.80
C GLU A 304 -0.34 -3.33 11.92
N HIS A 305 -0.81 -3.32 13.16
CA HIS A 305 0.00 -2.88 14.30
C HIS A 305 -0.48 -3.45 15.64
N TYR A 306 0.48 -3.73 16.52
CA TYR A 306 0.23 -4.19 17.88
C TYR A 306 0.65 -3.15 18.93
N ASN A 307 -0.26 -2.87 19.86
CA ASN A 307 0.00 -2.12 21.08
C ASN A 307 -0.10 -3.02 22.33
N SER A 308 0.51 -2.55 23.42
CA SER A 308 0.43 -3.20 24.74
C SER A 308 -0.79 -2.67 25.51
N LEU A 309 -1.56 -3.55 26.16
CA LEU A 309 -2.69 -3.16 27.01
C LEU A 309 -2.36 -3.42 28.48
N ARG A 310 -2.34 -2.38 29.29
CA ARG A 310 -1.99 -2.45 30.71
C ARG A 310 -3.24 -2.32 31.57
N SER A 311 -3.31 -3.11 32.63
CA SER A 311 -4.36 -2.98 33.64
C SER A 311 -4.30 -1.59 34.30
N VAL A 312 -5.46 -0.96 34.48
CA VAL A 312 -5.61 0.36 35.11
C VAL A 312 -5.71 0.27 36.63
N LYS A 313 -5.54 -0.92 37.23
CA LYS A 313 -5.55 -1.12 38.71
C LYS A 313 -4.81 0.04 39.39
N GLU A 314 -5.56 0.76 40.23
CA GLU A 314 -5.09 1.93 40.96
C GLU A 314 -3.74 1.60 41.61
N GLU A 315 -2.71 2.39 41.27
CA GLU A 315 -1.51 2.49 42.10
C GLU A 315 -2.00 3.00 43.47
N GLY A 316 -2.29 2.06 44.37
CA GLY A 316 -2.60 2.31 45.77
C GLY A 316 -1.36 2.65 46.57
#